data_AF-A0A1Q7J6K4-F1
#
_entry.id   AF-A0A1Q7J6K4-F1
#
_cell.length_a   1.000
_cell.length_b   1.000
_cell.length_c   1.000
_cell.angle_alpha   90.00
_cell.angle_beta   90.00
_cell.angle_gamma   90.00
#
_symmetry.space_group_name_H-M   'P 1'
#
loop_
_entity.id
_entity.type
_entity.pdbx_description
1 polymer ?
#
loop_
_entity_poly.entity_id
_entity_poly.type
_entity_poly.pdbx_seq_one_letter_code
_entity_poly.pdbx_strand_id
1 'polypeptide(L)'
;MIGRMIVPVLLAGALAACAGTHSGGATVAARSIDAVLAAHTDSLLALRGVVGTAIALCDGERCIKVFLADSNPDIKRGIPSRLEGYRVVAEVTGTIRPR
;
A
#
# COMPACT_ATOMS: atom_id res chain seq x y z
N MET A 1 -39.88 42.90 27.57
CA MET A 1 -39.43 41.95 28.61
C MET A 1 -39.72 40.54 28.11
N ILE A 2 -38.70 39.68 28.05
CA ILE A 2 -38.76 38.20 27.97
C ILE A 2 -39.32 37.66 26.63
N GLY A 3 -38.68 36.76 25.89
CA GLY A 3 -37.49 35.96 26.16
C GLY A 3 -37.03 35.25 24.87
N ARG A 4 -35.75 34.91 24.87
CA ARG A 4 -35.03 34.19 23.82
C ARG A 4 -35.71 32.85 23.52
N MET A 5 -36.00 32.55 22.27
CA MET A 5 -36.06 31.16 21.81
C MET A 5 -35.14 30.97 20.62
N ILE A 6 -34.02 30.35 20.97
CA ILE A 6 -32.91 29.90 20.16
C ILE A 6 -33.44 28.80 19.25
N VAL A 7 -33.42 29.03 17.93
CA VAL A 7 -33.67 27.98 16.94
C VAL A 7 -32.40 27.13 16.88
N PRO A 8 -32.45 25.82 17.22
CA PRO A 8 -31.27 24.98 17.12
C PRO A 8 -31.00 24.69 15.65
N VAL A 9 -29.82 25.12 15.21
CA VAL A 9 -29.15 24.70 13.98
C VAL A 9 -28.98 23.18 14.04
N LEU A 10 -29.69 22.45 13.17
CA LEU A 10 -29.41 21.06 12.86
C LEU A 10 -28.76 20.99 11.48
N LEU A 11 -27.47 21.32 11.44
CA LEU A 11 -26.59 20.92 10.34
C LEU A 11 -26.37 19.40 10.48
N ALA A 12 -27.15 18.61 9.75
CA ALA A 12 -26.88 17.19 9.59
C ALA A 12 -25.69 17.03 8.62
N GLY A 13 -24.47 16.99 9.18
CA GLY A 13 -23.27 16.63 8.44
C GLY A 13 -23.27 15.15 8.10
N ALA A 14 -23.50 14.81 6.84
CA ALA A 14 -23.28 13.46 6.32
C ALA A 14 -21.77 13.22 6.15
N LEU A 15 -21.11 12.75 7.21
CA LEU A 15 -19.75 12.22 7.10
C LEU A 15 -19.82 10.84 6.45
N ALA A 16 -19.42 10.80 5.17
CA ALA A 16 -19.19 9.61 4.39
C ALA A 16 -18.14 8.72 5.08
N ALA A 17 -18.54 7.53 5.51
CA ALA A 17 -17.63 6.51 6.02
C ALA A 17 -17.43 5.44 4.93
N CYS A 18 -16.36 5.58 4.14
CA CYS A 18 -15.82 4.46 3.38
C CYS A 18 -15.07 3.54 4.35
N ALA A 19 -15.80 2.62 5.00
CA ALA A 19 -15.18 1.54 5.76
C ALA A 19 -14.61 0.51 4.77
N GLY A 20 -13.33 0.66 4.41
CA GLY A 20 -12.59 -0.37 3.71
C GLY A 20 -12.35 -1.57 4.62
N THR A 21 -13.23 -2.57 4.55
CA THR A 21 -13.08 -3.86 5.21
C THR A 21 -11.84 -4.58 4.64
N HIS A 22 -10.73 -4.53 5.38
CA HIS A 22 -9.55 -5.33 5.08
C HIS A 22 -9.77 -6.76 5.58
N SER A 23 -10.47 -7.56 4.78
CA SER A 23 -10.60 -9.00 5.04
C SER A 23 -9.33 -9.73 4.57
N GLY A 24 -8.48 -10.14 5.52
CA GLY A 24 -7.37 -11.05 5.30
C GLY A 24 -7.33 -12.09 6.43
N GLY A 25 -7.67 -13.34 6.10
CA GLY A 25 -7.84 -14.46 7.04
C GLY A 25 -6.62 -14.75 7.92
N ALA A 26 -6.91 -15.15 9.16
CA ALA A 26 -5.94 -15.36 10.23
C ALA A 26 -5.25 -16.73 10.15
N THR A 27 -3.92 -16.72 10.22
CA THR A 27 -3.09 -17.77 10.86
C THR A 27 -1.91 -17.06 11.55
N VAL A 28 -1.73 -17.29 12.86
CA VAL A 28 -0.68 -16.74 13.75
C VAL A 28 -0.27 -15.29 13.44
N ALA A 29 -1.10 -14.31 13.86
CA ALA A 29 -0.90 -12.86 13.76
C ALA A 29 0.23 -12.40 12.81
N ALA A 30 0.17 -12.82 11.54
CA ALA A 30 1.13 -12.39 10.56
C ALA A 30 1.00 -10.87 10.46
N ARG A 31 2.13 -10.15 10.47
CA ARG A 31 2.11 -8.69 10.29
C ARG A 31 1.33 -8.37 9.03
N SER A 32 0.51 -7.32 9.06
CA SER A 32 -0.24 -6.91 7.87
C SER A 32 0.72 -6.63 6.71
N ILE A 33 0.27 -6.83 5.47
CA ILE A 33 1.08 -6.51 4.28
C ILE A 33 1.53 -5.04 4.25
N ASP A 34 0.74 -4.13 4.83
CA ASP A 34 1.11 -2.72 5.02
C ASP A 34 2.32 -2.57 5.94
N ALA A 35 2.33 -3.29 7.08
CA ALA A 35 3.46 -3.30 8.00
C ALA A 35 4.69 -4.02 7.43
N VAL A 36 4.49 -5.10 6.66
CA VAL A 36 5.58 -5.79 5.95
C VAL A 36 6.17 -4.87 4.90
N LEU A 37 5.36 -4.24 4.05
CA LEU A 37 5.88 -3.30 3.05
C LEU A 37 6.66 -2.17 3.71
N ALA A 38 6.09 -1.51 4.71
CA ALA A 38 6.76 -0.42 5.41
C ALA A 38 8.11 -0.84 6.02
N ALA A 39 8.23 -2.07 6.53
CA ALA A 39 9.48 -2.58 7.09
C ALA A 39 10.55 -2.96 6.05
N HIS A 40 10.16 -3.17 4.79
CA HIS A 40 11.06 -3.64 3.72
C HIS A 40 11.23 -2.65 2.57
N THR A 41 10.48 -1.54 2.52
CA THR A 41 10.59 -0.55 1.44
C THR A 41 12.01 -0.02 1.30
N ASP A 42 12.67 0.37 2.40
CA ASP A 42 14.01 0.95 2.33
C ASP A 42 15.06 -0.05 1.80
N SER A 43 14.98 -1.32 2.24
CA SER A 43 15.90 -2.36 1.77
C SER A 43 15.68 -2.71 0.30
N LEU A 44 14.42 -2.70 -0.16
CA LEU A 44 14.09 -2.89 -1.57
C LEU A 44 14.55 -1.71 -2.43
N LEU A 45 14.35 -0.46 -1.97
CA LEU A 45 14.82 0.74 -2.67
C LEU A 45 16.35 0.87 -2.70
N ALA A 46 17.06 0.23 -1.77
CA ALA A 46 18.52 0.16 -1.79
C ALA A 46 19.06 -0.76 -2.91
N LEU A 47 18.23 -1.64 -3.49
CA LEU A 47 18.62 -2.47 -4.62
C LEU A 47 18.74 -1.62 -5.89
N ARG A 48 19.90 -1.72 -6.55
CA ARG A 48 20.15 -0.97 -7.79
C ARG A 48 19.06 -1.29 -8.83
N GLY A 49 18.44 -0.24 -9.34
CA GLY A 49 17.43 -0.33 -10.39
C GLY A 49 16.00 -0.54 -9.89
N VAL A 50 15.77 -0.67 -8.59
CA VAL A 50 14.44 -0.50 -8.00
C VAL A 50 14.13 0.99 -7.88
N VAL A 51 12.94 1.39 -8.34
CA VAL A 51 12.49 2.80 -8.38
C VAL A 51 11.26 3.05 -7.51
N GLY A 52 10.63 1.99 -6.99
CA GLY A 52 9.44 2.11 -6.15
C GLY A 52 8.93 0.78 -5.63
N THR A 53 8.07 0.85 -4.62
CA THR A 53 7.36 -0.30 -4.05
C THR A 53 5.92 0.09 -3.72
N ALA A 54 4.97 -0.83 -3.87
CA ALA A 54 3.56 -0.59 -3.54
C ALA A 54 2.83 -1.88 -3.15
N ILE A 55 1.64 -1.75 -2.56
CA ILE A 55 0.68 -2.85 -2.49
C ILE A 55 -0.22 -2.76 -3.72
N ALA A 56 -0.42 -3.89 -4.40
CA ALA A 56 -1.29 -3.99 -5.55
C ALA A 56 -2.16 -5.24 -5.46
N LEU A 57 -3.10 -5.38 -6.41
CA LEU A 57 -3.72 -6.66 -6.71
C LEU A 57 -2.94 -7.30 -7.87
N CYS A 58 -2.26 -8.41 -7.60
CA CYS A 58 -1.62 -9.24 -8.59
C CYS A 58 -2.49 -10.49 -8.79
N ASP A 59 -3.05 -10.67 -9.98
CA ASP A 59 -3.90 -11.82 -10.29
C ASP A 59 -5.10 -11.96 -9.33
N GLY A 60 -5.63 -10.82 -8.85
CA GLY A 60 -6.77 -10.76 -7.93
C GLY A 60 -6.41 -10.85 -6.44
N GLU A 61 -5.14 -11.10 -6.08
CA GLU A 61 -4.68 -11.21 -4.70
C GLU A 61 -3.79 -10.02 -4.29
N ARG A 62 -3.85 -9.59 -3.03
CA ARG A 62 -2.95 -8.55 -2.51
C ARG A 62 -1.50 -9.03 -2.55
N CYS A 63 -0.65 -8.23 -3.17
CA CYS A 63 0.78 -8.52 -3.35
C CYS A 63 1.62 -7.26 -3.09
N ILE A 64 2.91 -7.46 -2.87
CA ILE A 64 3.91 -6.39 -2.89
C ILE A 64 4.41 -6.26 -4.33
N LYS A 65 4.17 -5.11 -4.95
CA LYS A 65 4.71 -4.76 -6.28
C LYS A 65 6.03 -4.01 -6.12
N VAL A 66 7.06 -4.44 -6.83
CA VAL A 66 8.36 -3.75 -6.92
C VAL A 66 8.54 -3.20 -8.33
N PHE A 67 8.76 -1.89 -8.43
CA PHE A 67 8.91 -1.20 -9.70
C PHE A 67 10.39 -1.07 -10.06
N LEU A 68 10.73 -1.43 -11.29
CA LEU A 68 12.10 -1.43 -11.81
C LEU A 68 12.30 -0.38 -12.91
N ALA A 69 13.50 0.17 -12.97
CA ALA A 69 13.93 1.11 -13.99
C ALA A 69 14.05 0.47 -15.37
N ASP A 70 14.49 -0.79 -15.43
CA ASP A 70 14.74 -1.52 -16.68
C ASP A 70 14.52 -3.04 -16.50
N SER A 71 14.66 -3.79 -17.60
CA SER A 71 14.42 -5.23 -17.65
C SER A 71 15.64 -6.09 -17.33
N ASN A 72 16.72 -5.52 -16.79
CA ASN A 72 17.96 -6.25 -16.52
C ASN A 72 17.68 -7.47 -15.60
N PRO A 73 18.02 -8.69 -16.04
CA PRO A 73 17.74 -9.90 -15.30
C PRO A 73 18.47 -9.96 -13.95
N ASP A 74 19.60 -9.28 -13.80
CA ASP A 74 20.38 -9.27 -12.56
C ASP A 74 19.63 -8.57 -11.43
N ILE A 75 18.88 -7.51 -11.74
CA ILE A 75 18.01 -6.81 -10.79
C ILE A 75 16.91 -7.76 -10.32
N LYS A 76 16.23 -8.44 -11.26
CA LYS A 76 15.14 -9.36 -10.95
C LYS A 76 15.57 -10.53 -10.05
N ARG A 77 16.81 -11.02 -10.20
CA ARG A 77 17.36 -12.08 -9.33
C ARG A 77 17.59 -11.62 -7.89
N GLY A 78 17.79 -10.32 -7.66
CA GLY A 78 17.95 -9.75 -6.32
C GLY A 78 16.62 -9.54 -5.59
N ILE A 79 15.48 -9.67 -6.27
CA ILE A 79 14.16 -9.44 -5.67
C ILE A 79 13.62 -10.76 -5.11
N PRO A 80 13.31 -10.83 -3.81
CA PRO A 80 12.73 -12.03 -3.24
C PRO A 80 11.33 -12.26 -3.82
N SER A 81 10.94 -13.53 -4.01
CA SER A 81 9.59 -13.88 -4.50
C SER A 81 8.51 -13.78 -3.42
N ARG A 82 8.91 -13.77 -2.14
CA ARG A 82 8.03 -13.56 -0.99
C ARG A 82 8.71 -12.73 0.10
N LEU A 83 7.90 -11.95 0.82
CA LEU A 83 8.28 -11.25 2.06
C LEU A 83 7.27 -11.62 3.14
N GLU A 84 7.74 -12.32 4.18
CA GLU A 84 6.91 -12.73 5.32
C GLU A 84 5.59 -13.42 4.92
N GLY A 85 5.66 -14.23 3.87
CA GLY A 85 4.51 -14.96 3.33
C GLY A 85 3.74 -14.22 2.22
N TYR A 86 3.92 -12.91 2.06
CA TYR A 86 3.29 -12.14 0.98
C TYR A 86 4.04 -12.31 -0.34
N ARG A 87 3.29 -12.48 -1.43
CA ARG A 87 3.85 -12.58 -2.79
C ARG A 87 4.45 -11.24 -3.21
N VAL A 88 5.62 -11.30 -3.85
CA VAL A 88 6.29 -10.15 -4.45
C VAL A 88 6.29 -10.30 -5.98
N VAL A 89 5.97 -9.22 -6.69
CA VAL A 89 5.96 -9.17 -8.16
C VAL A 89 6.74 -7.96 -8.66
N ALA A 90 7.70 -8.19 -9.54
CA ALA A 90 8.49 -7.13 -10.16
C ALA A 90 7.86 -6.66 -11.48
N GLU A 91 7.77 -5.35 -11.68
CA GLU A 91 7.24 -4.71 -12.88
C GLU A 91 8.20 -3.63 -13.37
N VAL A 92 8.49 -3.59 -14.67
CA VAL A 92 9.35 -2.56 -15.26
C VAL A 92 8.50 -1.34 -15.61
N THR A 93 8.82 -0.19 -15.04
CA THR A 93 8.08 1.08 -15.26
C THR A 93 8.93 2.18 -15.89
N GLY A 94 10.24 1.97 -16.00
CA GLY A 94 11.17 3.03 -16.41
C GLY A 94 11.66 3.84 -15.20
N THR A 95 12.45 4.87 -15.48
CA THR A 95 12.93 5.78 -14.43
C THR A 95 11.83 6.75 -13.99
N ILE A 96 11.59 6.85 -12.68
CA ILE A 96 10.69 7.86 -12.09
C ILE A 96 11.47 9.15 -11.86
N ARG A 97 10.94 10.30 -12.28
CA ARG A 97 11.56 11.62 -12.12
C ARG A 97 10.58 12.62 -11.48
N PRO A 98 11.05 13.49 -10.57
CA PRO A 98 10.26 14.62 -10.09
C PRO A 98 9.78 15.50 -11.24
N ARG A 99 8.60 16.12 -11.06
CA ARG A 99 8.04 17.14 -11.95
C ARG A 99 8.43 18.53 -11.46
#